data_AF-A0A3D4LM00-F1
#
_entry.id   AF-A0A3D4LM00-F1
#
_cell.length_a   1.000
_cell.length_b   1.000
_cell.length_c   1.000
_cell.angle_alpha   90.00
_cell.angle_beta   90.00
_cell.angle_gamma   90.00
#
_symmetry.space_group_name_H-M   'P 1'
#
loop_
_entity.id
_entity.type
_entity.pdbx_description
1 polymer ?
#
loop_
_entity_poly.entity_id
_entity_poly.type
_entity_poly.pdbx_seq_one_letter_code
_entity_poly.pdbx_strand_id
1 'polypeptide(L)'
;MSSNTEQQKFTSLTIVRAGLFISISLVLKVMFEVYIPLAGIPALRINFANVPLMLSGIILGPFAGALTGAAADIINFIAKPGGPFFPGFTLVSGLCGFIPGIIFKYLKREINYNLLNTIFISLLSVGFVSVFMANGLLTFDNGIFYDGKTLNPVYIVGFFLLVAIYLIIPIKVSSAAKDLSMNKIVFAISVTQLITSIILNTYFLYVLYGIGIMITLPARILTNFFMIPLYSIIIGAILNAIKGRIKT
;
A
#
# COMPACT_ATOMS: atom_id res chain seq x y z
N MET A 1 17.47 23.98 36.58
CA MET A 1 17.41 22.56 37.01
C MET A 1 16.57 21.79 36.00
N SER A 2 17.20 20.76 35.42
CA SER A 2 16.78 19.79 34.39
C SER A 2 15.29 19.63 34.05
N SER A 3 14.97 19.59 32.74
CA SER A 3 14.44 18.35 32.17
C SER A 3 14.68 18.26 30.65
N ASN A 4 15.75 17.54 30.32
CA ASN A 4 15.90 16.64 29.18
C ASN A 4 15.02 16.88 27.95
N THR A 5 15.54 17.70 27.03
CA THR A 5 15.41 17.43 25.60
C THR A 5 16.10 16.09 25.34
N GLU A 6 15.38 14.97 25.48
CA GLU A 6 15.87 13.68 25.01
C GLU A 6 16.12 13.81 23.51
N GLN A 7 17.37 14.08 23.14
CA GLN A 7 17.87 13.85 21.80
C GLN A 7 17.43 12.44 21.43
N GLN A 8 16.59 12.29 20.39
CA GLN A 8 16.30 11.00 19.79
C GLN A 8 17.64 10.43 19.30
N LYS A 9 18.36 9.72 20.17
CA LYS A 9 19.62 9.10 19.84
C LYS A 9 19.28 7.94 18.91
N PHE A 10 19.47 8.16 17.61
CA PHE A 10 19.54 7.07 16.65
C PHE A 10 20.60 6.09 17.16
N THR A 11 20.12 4.99 17.74
CA THR A 11 21.00 3.94 18.21
C THR A 11 21.57 3.24 16.98
N SER A 12 22.82 2.80 17.04
CA SER A 12 23.47 2.09 15.92
C SER A 12 22.62 0.93 15.39
N LEU A 13 21.88 0.26 16.28
CA LEU A 13 20.93 -0.79 15.96
C LEU A 13 19.76 -0.33 15.06
N THR A 14 19.27 0.91 15.25
CA THR A 14 18.20 1.49 14.41
C THR A 14 18.68 1.69 12.99
N ILE A 15 19.92 2.15 12.81
CA ILE A 15 20.53 2.36 11.49
C ILE A 15 20.73 1.02 10.78
N VAL A 16 21.25 0.01 11.48
CA VAL A 16 21.41 -1.35 10.92
C VAL A 16 20.06 -1.93 10.48
N ARG A 17 19.03 -1.82 11.33
CA ARG A 17 17.68 -2.29 10.98
C ARG A 17 17.08 -1.52 9.80
N ALA A 18 17.28 -0.21 9.72
CA ALA A 18 16.85 0.60 8.59
C ALA A 18 17.52 0.13 7.28
N GLY A 19 18.84 -0.13 7.31
CA GLY A 19 19.58 -0.69 6.16
C GLY A 19 19.04 -2.05 5.70
N LEU A 20 18.65 -2.92 6.64
CA LEU A 20 18.00 -4.20 6.33
C LEU A 20 16.65 -4.00 5.65
N PHE A 21 15.79 -3.11 6.17
CA PHE A 21 14.49 -2.84 5.54
C PHE A 21 14.62 -2.24 4.14
N ILE A 22 15.60 -1.34 3.93
CA ILE A 22 15.93 -0.81 2.60
C ILE A 22 16.34 -1.94 1.66
N SER A 23 17.23 -2.83 2.11
CA SER A 23 17.72 -3.95 1.30
C SER A 23 16.59 -4.91 0.92
N ILE A 24 15.71 -5.24 1.86
CA ILE A 24 14.53 -6.08 1.59
C ILE A 24 13.58 -5.36 0.62
N SER A 25 13.35 -4.06 0.79
CA SER A 25 12.53 -3.25 -0.12
C SER A 25 13.07 -3.31 -1.54
N LEU A 26 14.39 -3.19 -1.71
CA LEU A 26 15.05 -3.29 -3.01
C LEU A 26 14.87 -4.67 -3.65
N VAL A 27 15.13 -5.75 -2.90
CA VAL A 27 14.96 -7.12 -3.43
C VAL A 27 13.51 -7.36 -3.87
N LEU A 28 12.54 -6.95 -3.04
CA LEU A 28 11.13 -7.10 -3.37
C LEU A 28 10.72 -6.25 -4.58
N LYS A 29 11.29 -5.05 -4.74
CA LYS A 29 11.11 -4.23 -5.93
C LYS A 29 11.69 -4.93 -7.16
N VAL A 30 12.93 -5.39 -7.11
CA VAL A 30 13.62 -5.94 -8.29
C VAL A 30 12.94 -7.24 -8.76
N MET A 31 12.53 -8.12 -7.83
CA MET A 31 11.99 -9.45 -8.14
C MET A 31 10.50 -9.47 -8.48
N PHE A 32 9.68 -8.63 -7.83
CA PHE A 32 8.22 -8.72 -7.91
C PHE A 32 7.54 -7.49 -8.49
N GLU A 33 8.28 -6.56 -9.10
CA GLU A 33 7.70 -5.40 -9.75
C GLU A 33 7.16 -5.75 -11.14
N VAL A 34 5.84 -5.60 -11.29
CA VAL A 34 5.12 -5.76 -12.56
C VAL A 34 4.62 -4.39 -13.04
N TYR A 35 4.88 -4.09 -14.31
CA TYR A 35 4.41 -2.88 -14.97
C TYR A 35 3.14 -3.15 -15.76
N ILE A 36 2.10 -2.35 -15.50
CA ILE A 36 0.92 -2.31 -16.34
C ILE A 36 0.96 -0.97 -17.08
N PRO A 37 1.25 -0.98 -18.39
CA PRO A 37 1.30 0.26 -19.16
C PRO A 37 -0.10 0.85 -19.23
N LEU A 38 -0.19 2.16 -18.95
CA LEU A 38 -1.42 2.93 -19.05
C LEU A 38 -1.14 4.12 -19.95
N ALA A 39 -1.88 4.24 -21.05
CA ALA A 39 -1.67 5.30 -22.05
C ALA A 39 -0.21 5.42 -22.55
N GLY A 40 0.46 4.28 -22.80
CA GLY A 40 1.82 4.25 -23.36
C GLY A 40 2.96 4.53 -22.36
N ILE A 41 2.65 4.79 -21.10
CA ILE A 41 3.67 4.94 -20.05
C ILE A 41 3.53 3.89 -18.93
N PRO A 42 4.62 3.55 -18.22
CA PRO A 42 4.57 2.65 -17.06
C PRO A 42 3.97 3.36 -15.82
N ALA A 43 2.73 3.84 -15.94
CA ALA A 43 2.01 4.62 -14.93
C ALA A 43 1.63 3.77 -13.71
N LEU A 44 1.30 2.50 -13.93
CA LEU A 44 0.85 1.60 -12.87
C LEU A 44 1.94 0.56 -12.59
N ARG A 45 2.50 0.66 -11.39
CA ARG A 45 3.54 -0.25 -10.89
C ARG A 45 2.98 -1.00 -9.70
N ILE A 46 2.96 -2.31 -9.78
CA ILE A 46 2.60 -3.19 -8.68
C ILE A 46 3.88 -3.83 -8.17
N ASN A 47 4.19 -3.65 -6.89
CA ASN A 47 5.37 -4.25 -6.25
C ASN A 47 5.13 -4.39 -4.74
N PHE A 48 6.01 -5.13 -4.06
CA PHE A 48 5.93 -5.33 -2.61
C PHE A 48 6.94 -4.47 -1.83
N ALA A 49 7.57 -3.49 -2.48
CA ALA A 49 8.61 -2.66 -1.89
C ALA A 49 8.10 -1.82 -0.71
N ASN A 50 6.80 -1.50 -0.70
CA ASN A 50 6.15 -0.75 0.37
C ASN A 50 6.02 -1.55 1.67
N VAL A 51 5.98 -2.89 1.63
CA VAL A 51 5.78 -3.71 2.84
C VAL A 51 6.93 -3.54 3.85
N PRO A 52 8.22 -3.68 3.47
CA PRO A 52 9.35 -3.40 4.37
C PRO A 52 9.38 -1.95 4.87
N LEU A 53 8.96 -0.99 4.06
CA LEU A 53 8.94 0.43 4.46
C LEU A 53 7.89 0.70 5.53
N MET A 54 6.68 0.16 5.36
CA MET A 54 5.63 0.25 6.38
C MET A 54 6.06 -0.45 7.68
N LEU A 55 6.70 -1.63 7.58
CA LEU A 55 7.25 -2.34 8.74
C LEU A 55 8.33 -1.53 9.45
N SER A 56 9.19 -0.84 8.70
CA SER A 56 10.23 0.01 9.28
C SER A 56 9.63 1.13 10.14
N GLY A 57 8.52 1.73 9.70
CA GLY A 57 7.76 2.70 10.49
C GLY A 57 7.17 2.13 11.77
N ILE A 58 6.57 0.94 11.68
CA ILE A 58 5.94 0.27 12.82
C ILE A 58 6.99 -0.14 13.87
N ILE A 59 8.15 -0.63 13.42
CA ILE A 59 9.19 -1.21 14.30
C ILE A 59 10.19 -0.18 14.80
N LEU A 60 10.66 0.73 13.94
CA LEU A 60 11.68 1.73 14.28
C LEU A 60 11.07 3.07 14.74
N GLY A 61 9.76 3.23 14.55
CA GLY A 61 9.03 4.46 14.82
C GLY A 61 8.93 5.39 13.61
N PRO A 62 8.11 6.45 13.71
CA PRO A 62 7.69 7.25 12.55
C PRO A 62 8.84 7.98 11.86
N PHE A 63 9.72 8.66 12.59
CA PHE A 63 10.83 9.43 11.99
C PHE A 63 11.88 8.52 11.36
N ALA A 64 12.26 7.44 12.03
CA ALA A 64 13.19 6.45 11.48
C ALA A 64 12.58 5.77 10.24
N GLY A 65 11.30 5.41 10.27
CA GLY A 65 10.60 4.86 9.11
C GLY A 65 10.52 5.83 7.94
N ALA A 66 10.30 7.13 8.20
CA ALA A 66 10.29 8.15 7.16
C ALA A 66 11.64 8.29 6.45
N LEU A 67 12.72 8.35 7.22
CA LEU A 67 14.08 8.40 6.66
C LEU A 67 14.43 7.11 5.92
N THR A 68 14.01 5.96 6.46
CA THR A 68 14.20 4.65 5.81
C THR A 68 13.48 4.62 4.45
N GLY A 69 12.23 5.11 4.38
CA GLY A 69 11.46 5.21 3.14
C GLY A 69 12.08 6.16 2.11
N ALA A 70 12.50 7.35 2.53
CA ALA A 70 13.15 8.32 1.66
C ALA A 70 14.49 7.78 1.11
N ALA A 71 15.33 7.19 1.97
CA ALA A 71 16.57 6.56 1.55
C ALA A 71 16.34 5.36 0.63
N ALA A 72 15.32 4.53 0.92
CA ALA A 72 14.95 3.41 0.09
C ALA A 72 14.56 3.85 -1.32
N ASP A 73 13.83 4.96 -1.48
CA ASP A 73 13.45 5.45 -2.80
C ASP A 73 14.66 5.81 -3.66
N ILE A 74 15.62 6.55 -3.09
CA ILE A 74 16.86 6.93 -3.76
C ILE A 74 17.65 5.69 -4.17
N ILE A 75 17.83 4.74 -3.25
CA ILE A 75 18.58 3.50 -3.52
C ILE A 75 17.87 2.63 -4.56
N ASN A 76 16.54 2.50 -4.44
CA ASN A 76 15.70 1.78 -5.38
C ASN A 76 15.73 2.41 -6.77
N PHE A 77 15.84 3.73 -6.86
CA PHE A 77 15.97 4.45 -8.11
C PHE A 77 17.33 4.19 -8.77
N ILE A 78 18.42 4.27 -7.99
CA ILE A 78 19.79 4.00 -8.48
C ILE A 78 19.91 2.56 -9.01
N ALA A 79 19.35 1.58 -8.29
CA ALA A 79 19.49 0.17 -8.64
C ALA A 79 18.61 -0.25 -9.83
N LYS A 80 17.37 0.26 -9.92
CA LYS A 80 16.45 -0.04 -11.03
C LYS A 80 15.58 1.19 -11.31
N PRO A 81 16.00 2.05 -12.24
CA PRO A 81 15.22 3.22 -12.62
C PRO A 81 13.96 2.77 -13.35
N GLY A 82 12.79 3.12 -12.81
CA GLY A 82 11.50 2.79 -13.43
C GLY A 82 10.91 3.94 -14.26
N GLY A 83 11.55 5.10 -14.28
CA GLY A 83 11.12 6.35 -14.90
C GLY A 83 11.97 7.52 -14.38
N PRO A 84 11.69 8.79 -14.72
CA PRO A 84 12.35 9.96 -14.17
C PRO A 84 12.33 10.02 -12.63
N PHE A 85 13.46 10.50 -12.06
CA PHE A 85 13.52 10.82 -10.64
C PHE A 85 12.66 12.04 -10.36
N PHE A 86 11.78 11.94 -9.37
CA PHE A 86 10.94 13.04 -8.94
C PHE A 86 10.94 13.09 -7.40
N PRO A 87 11.39 14.20 -6.78
CA PRO A 87 11.48 14.31 -5.32
C PRO A 87 10.15 14.06 -4.59
N GLY A 88 9.01 14.31 -5.24
CA GLY A 88 7.71 13.97 -4.66
C GLY A 88 7.52 12.48 -4.43
N PHE A 89 8.08 11.59 -5.27
CA PHE A 89 8.02 10.14 -5.02
C PHE A 89 8.88 9.72 -3.82
N THR A 90 10.00 10.41 -3.58
CA THR A 90 10.80 10.23 -2.37
C THR A 90 10.02 10.64 -1.12
N LEU A 91 9.27 11.75 -1.18
CA LEU A 91 8.36 12.16 -0.11
C LEU A 91 7.25 11.13 0.12
N VAL A 92 6.66 10.57 -0.94
CA VAL A 92 5.66 9.51 -0.84
C VAL A 92 6.23 8.27 -0.15
N SER A 93 7.42 7.84 -0.54
CA SER A 93 8.10 6.70 0.07
C SER A 93 8.43 6.95 1.55
N GLY A 94 8.84 8.17 1.91
CA GLY A 94 9.00 8.58 3.30
C GLY A 94 7.68 8.54 4.08
N LEU A 95 6.60 9.07 3.51
CA LEU A 95 5.26 9.02 4.12
C LEU A 95 4.76 7.58 4.29
N CYS A 96 5.12 6.67 3.38
CA CYS A 96 4.80 5.25 3.45
C CYS A 96 5.37 4.59 4.73
N GLY A 97 6.56 5.00 5.18
CA GLY A 97 7.11 4.60 6.47
C GLY A 97 6.57 5.42 7.65
N PHE A 98 6.31 6.70 7.46
CA PHE A 98 5.89 7.61 8.53
C PHE A 98 4.48 7.34 9.07
N ILE A 99 3.49 7.25 8.19
CA ILE A 99 2.06 7.13 8.52
C ILE A 99 1.78 5.88 9.39
N PRO A 100 2.21 4.65 9.01
CA PRO A 100 1.95 3.49 9.85
C PRO A 100 2.69 3.58 11.18
N GLY A 101 3.88 4.20 11.21
CA GLY A 101 4.63 4.45 12.45
C GLY A 101 3.88 5.37 13.42
N ILE A 102 3.24 6.43 12.93
CA ILE A 102 2.39 7.31 13.76
C ILE A 102 1.19 6.54 14.29
N ILE A 103 0.48 5.84 13.42
CA ILE A 103 -0.75 5.13 13.79
C ILE A 103 -0.45 4.06 14.85
N PHE A 104 0.66 3.34 14.71
CA PHE A 104 1.06 2.34 15.71
C PHE A 104 1.51 2.95 17.03
N LYS A 105 2.29 4.03 17.00
CA LYS A 105 2.88 4.64 18.19
C LYS A 105 1.89 5.52 18.98
N TYR A 106 1.04 6.29 18.32
CA TYR A 106 0.23 7.33 18.96
C TYR A 106 -1.28 7.04 19.00
N LEU A 107 -1.80 6.21 18.10
CA LEU A 107 -3.24 5.96 18.05
C LEU A 107 -3.65 4.94 19.12
N LYS A 108 -4.33 5.44 20.17
CA LYS A 108 -4.82 4.64 21.31
C LYS A 108 -5.89 3.63 20.88
N ARG A 109 -6.05 2.62 21.74
CA ARG A 109 -6.79 1.37 21.53
C ARG A 109 -8.32 1.53 21.40
N GLU A 110 -8.86 2.72 21.68
CA GLU A 110 -10.31 2.95 21.82
C GLU A 110 -11.04 3.29 20.53
N ILE A 111 -10.34 3.40 19.40
CA ILE A 111 -11.00 3.58 18.11
C ILE A 111 -11.62 2.26 17.67
N ASN A 112 -12.89 2.29 17.26
CA ASN A 112 -13.54 1.14 16.64
C ASN A 112 -13.04 0.98 15.18
N TYR A 113 -11.84 0.41 15.05
CA TYR A 113 -11.19 0.16 13.76
C TYR A 113 -12.05 -0.68 12.83
N ASN A 114 -12.96 -1.52 13.35
CA ASN A 114 -13.82 -2.35 12.53
C ASN A 114 -14.82 -1.52 11.71
N LEU A 115 -15.46 -0.53 12.35
CA LEU A 115 -16.38 0.38 11.67
C LEU A 115 -15.64 1.25 10.64
N LEU A 116 -14.46 1.76 11.01
CA LEU A 116 -13.68 2.62 10.12
C LEU A 116 -13.14 1.85 8.91
N ASN A 117 -12.69 0.61 9.10
CA ASN A 117 -12.29 -0.29 8.03
C ASN A 117 -13.49 -0.64 7.14
N THR A 118 -14.67 -0.88 7.72
CA THR A 118 -15.89 -1.18 6.96
C THR A 118 -16.28 0.00 6.07
N ILE A 119 -16.28 1.21 6.61
CA ILE A 119 -16.55 2.44 5.85
C ILE A 119 -15.52 2.60 4.74
N PHE A 120 -14.22 2.46 5.05
CA PHE A 120 -13.17 2.60 4.06
C PHE A 120 -13.25 1.56 2.94
N ILE A 121 -13.46 0.29 3.28
CA ILE A 121 -13.62 -0.81 2.32
C ILE A 121 -14.87 -0.58 1.47
N SER A 122 -15.98 -0.12 2.06
CA SER A 122 -17.19 0.21 1.30
C SER A 122 -16.95 1.37 0.33
N LEU A 123 -16.25 2.42 0.76
CA LEU A 123 -15.89 3.56 -0.10
C LEU A 123 -15.01 3.12 -1.27
N LEU A 124 -14.02 2.28 -0.99
CA LEU A 124 -13.11 1.77 -2.01
C LEU A 124 -13.80 0.77 -2.95
N SER A 125 -14.77 0.00 -2.44
CA SER A 125 -15.62 -0.89 -3.25
C SER A 125 -16.55 -0.09 -4.17
N VAL A 126 -17.17 0.98 -3.66
CA VAL A 126 -17.98 1.91 -4.48
C VAL A 126 -17.10 2.58 -5.53
N GLY A 127 -15.90 3.03 -5.16
CA GLY A 127 -14.90 3.56 -6.09
C GLY A 127 -14.48 2.54 -7.14
N PHE A 128 -14.33 1.27 -6.77
CA PHE A 128 -14.04 0.19 -7.72
C PHE A 128 -15.20 0.02 -8.71
N VAL A 129 -16.45 -0.07 -8.24
CA VAL A 129 -17.61 -0.25 -9.12
C VAL A 129 -17.79 0.96 -10.05
N SER A 130 -17.65 2.18 -9.53
CA SER A 130 -17.78 3.40 -10.34
C SER A 130 -16.71 3.49 -11.44
N VAL A 131 -15.51 2.98 -11.17
CA VAL A 131 -14.43 2.86 -12.17
C VAL A 131 -14.82 1.94 -13.33
N PHE A 132 -15.39 0.77 -13.04
CA PHE A 132 -15.81 -0.15 -14.09
C PHE A 132 -16.98 0.40 -14.92
N MET A 133 -17.91 1.12 -14.29
CA MET A 133 -19.00 1.79 -14.99
C MET A 133 -18.48 2.94 -15.88
N ALA A 134 -17.58 3.77 -15.37
CA ALA A 134 -17.03 4.92 -16.10
C ALA A 134 -16.18 4.51 -17.32
N ASN A 135 -15.51 3.36 -17.26
CA ASN A 135 -14.72 2.84 -18.39
C ASN A 135 -15.56 2.04 -19.41
N GLY A 136 -16.89 1.99 -19.26
CA GLY A 136 -17.78 1.24 -20.15
C GLY A 136 -17.59 -0.29 -20.12
N LEU A 137 -16.81 -0.80 -19.15
CA LEU A 137 -16.59 -2.24 -18.94
C LEU A 137 -17.81 -2.92 -18.31
N LEU A 138 -18.60 -2.19 -17.51
CA LEU A 138 -19.87 -2.65 -16.95
C LEU A 138 -21.02 -1.80 -17.50
N THR A 139 -21.62 -2.23 -18.61
CA THR A 139 -22.88 -1.68 -19.12
C THR A 139 -24.03 -2.62 -18.75
N PHE A 140 -25.09 -2.07 -18.17
CA PHE A 140 -26.25 -2.85 -17.72
C PHE A 140 -27.17 -3.29 -18.87
N ASP A 141 -26.96 -2.75 -20.07
CA ASP A 141 -27.86 -2.95 -21.21
C ASP A 141 -27.48 -4.13 -22.11
N ASN A 142 -26.20 -4.54 -22.23
CA ASN A 142 -25.78 -5.61 -23.17
C ASN A 142 -24.61 -6.51 -22.70
N GLY A 143 -24.29 -6.57 -21.40
CA GLY A 143 -23.24 -7.45 -20.87
C GLY A 143 -21.82 -6.86 -20.96
N ILE A 144 -20.83 -7.64 -20.48
CA ILE A 144 -19.43 -7.17 -20.35
C ILE A 144 -18.72 -7.30 -21.71
N PHE A 145 -18.38 -6.18 -22.33
CA PHE A 145 -17.63 -6.15 -23.59
C PHE A 145 -16.16 -5.82 -23.34
N TYR A 146 -15.27 -6.46 -24.09
CA TYR A 146 -13.86 -6.08 -24.17
C TYR A 146 -13.49 -5.99 -25.64
N ASP A 147 -13.00 -4.83 -26.07
CA ASP A 147 -12.57 -4.57 -27.46
C ASP A 147 -13.66 -4.88 -28.51
N GLY A 148 -14.91 -4.49 -28.22
CA GLY A 148 -16.05 -4.69 -29.14
C GLY A 148 -16.54 -6.13 -29.29
N LYS A 149 -15.98 -7.09 -28.53
CA LYS A 149 -16.44 -8.49 -28.48
C LYS A 149 -17.05 -8.82 -27.12
N THR A 150 -18.07 -9.67 -27.12
CA THR A 150 -18.64 -10.23 -25.88
C THR A 150 -17.58 -11.07 -25.18
N LEU A 151 -17.23 -10.72 -23.93
CA LEU A 151 -16.31 -11.52 -23.13
C LEU A 151 -16.92 -12.90 -22.86
N ASN A 152 -16.14 -13.95 -23.08
CA ASN A 152 -16.56 -15.30 -22.74
C ASN A 152 -16.86 -15.36 -21.22
N PRO A 153 -18.04 -15.87 -20.80
CA PRO A 153 -18.41 -16.02 -19.40
C PRO A 153 -17.34 -16.67 -18.54
N VAL A 154 -16.49 -17.54 -19.11
CA VAL A 154 -15.37 -18.17 -18.41
C VAL A 154 -14.33 -17.16 -17.91
N TYR A 155 -14.00 -16.12 -18.67
CA TYR A 155 -13.04 -15.10 -18.23
C TYR A 155 -13.65 -14.17 -17.17
N ILE A 156 -14.95 -13.89 -17.30
CA ILE A 156 -15.71 -13.11 -16.33
C ILE A 156 -15.75 -13.87 -15.00
N VAL A 157 -16.19 -15.13 -15.03
CA VAL A 157 -16.23 -16.01 -13.85
C VAL A 157 -14.84 -16.23 -13.29
N GLY A 158 -13.83 -16.47 -14.12
CA GLY A 158 -12.43 -16.64 -13.68
C GLY A 158 -11.88 -15.39 -13.00
N PHE A 159 -12.15 -14.20 -13.52
CA PHE A 159 -11.78 -12.93 -12.89
C PHE A 159 -12.49 -12.75 -11.55
N PHE A 160 -13.82 -12.91 -11.49
CA PHE A 160 -14.57 -12.79 -10.25
C PHE A 160 -14.20 -13.86 -9.22
N LEU A 161 -13.83 -15.08 -9.64
CA LEU A 161 -13.39 -16.18 -8.78
C LEU A 161 -11.98 -15.92 -8.25
N LEU A 162 -11.07 -15.38 -9.07
CA LEU A 162 -9.74 -14.94 -8.63
C LEU A 162 -9.84 -13.78 -7.63
N VAL A 163 -10.70 -12.79 -7.92
CA VAL A 163 -11.02 -11.68 -6.99
C VAL A 163 -11.68 -12.21 -5.72
N ALA A 164 -12.59 -13.18 -5.80
CA ALA A 164 -13.24 -13.78 -4.64
C ALA A 164 -12.26 -14.59 -3.78
N ILE A 165 -11.40 -15.43 -4.38
CA ILE A 165 -10.31 -16.12 -3.67
C ILE A 165 -9.41 -15.10 -2.99
N TYR A 166 -9.03 -14.05 -3.72
CA TYR A 166 -8.20 -12.97 -3.20
C TYR A 166 -8.85 -12.20 -2.04
N LEU A 167 -10.17 -12.01 -2.03
CA LEU A 167 -10.91 -11.36 -0.94
C LEU A 167 -11.15 -12.30 0.24
N ILE A 168 -11.45 -13.57 -0.03
CA ILE A 168 -11.82 -14.58 0.99
C ILE A 168 -10.61 -15.03 1.79
N ILE A 169 -9.43 -15.15 1.18
CA ILE A 169 -8.18 -15.49 1.90
C ILE A 169 -7.91 -14.49 3.04
N PRO A 170 -7.88 -13.17 2.81
CA PRO A 170 -7.80 -12.16 3.86
C PRO A 170 -8.91 -12.27 4.88
N ILE A 171 -10.16 -12.48 4.48
CA ILE A 171 -11.29 -12.49 5.42
C ILE A 171 -11.21 -13.71 6.33
N LYS A 172 -10.89 -14.91 5.82
CA LYS A 172 -10.68 -16.10 6.65
C LYS A 172 -9.44 -16.01 7.53
N VAL A 173 -8.34 -15.44 7.03
CA VAL A 173 -7.09 -15.27 7.80
C VAL A 173 -7.23 -14.16 8.85
N SER A 174 -7.95 -13.07 8.54
CA SER A 174 -8.25 -11.96 9.46
C SER A 174 -9.24 -12.39 10.54
N SER A 175 -10.28 -13.16 10.17
CA SER A 175 -11.29 -13.65 11.13
C SER A 175 -10.73 -14.75 12.06
N ALA A 176 -9.71 -15.50 11.64
CA ALA A 176 -9.00 -16.45 12.50
C ALA A 176 -8.11 -15.77 13.56
N ALA A 177 -7.71 -14.51 13.34
CA ALA A 177 -6.96 -13.72 14.31
C ALA A 177 -7.93 -12.84 15.11
N LYS A 178 -8.48 -13.40 16.20
CA LYS A 178 -9.31 -12.70 17.21
C LYS A 178 -8.55 -11.59 17.97
N ASP A 179 -7.37 -11.18 17.48
CA ASP A 179 -6.49 -10.23 18.11
C ASP A 179 -6.72 -8.82 17.56
N LEU A 180 -6.92 -7.91 18.49
CA LEU A 180 -7.06 -6.47 18.30
C LEU A 180 -5.92 -5.81 17.49
N SER A 181 -4.84 -6.54 17.18
CA SER A 181 -3.75 -6.11 16.30
C SER A 181 -4.15 -6.02 14.84
N MET A 182 -4.94 -6.96 14.30
CA MET A 182 -5.18 -7.04 12.85
C MET A 182 -6.00 -5.86 12.34
N ASN A 183 -7.02 -5.44 13.08
CA ASN A 183 -7.85 -4.30 12.70
C ASN A 183 -7.06 -2.98 12.64
N LYS A 184 -6.12 -2.79 13.57
CA LYS A 184 -5.23 -1.62 13.60
C LYS A 184 -4.24 -1.65 12.43
N ILE A 185 -3.74 -2.82 12.05
CA ILE A 185 -2.87 -3.01 10.88
C ILE A 185 -3.61 -2.62 9.60
N VAL A 186 -4.80 -3.18 9.38
CA VAL A 186 -5.63 -2.89 8.19
C VAL A 186 -5.93 -1.40 8.10
N PHE A 187 -6.27 -0.76 9.22
CA PHE A 187 -6.52 0.67 9.25
C PHE A 187 -5.27 1.47 8.87
N ALA A 188 -4.13 1.17 9.49
CA ALA A 188 -2.88 1.89 9.23
C ALA A 188 -2.47 1.81 7.75
N ILE A 189 -2.58 0.62 7.16
CA ILE A 189 -2.20 0.39 5.76
C ILE A 189 -3.21 1.04 4.83
N SER A 190 -4.50 0.98 5.14
CA SER A 190 -5.56 1.64 4.35
C SER A 190 -5.35 3.15 4.26
N VAL A 191 -5.11 3.81 5.40
CA VAL A 191 -4.80 5.25 5.45
C VAL A 191 -3.52 5.55 4.69
N THR A 192 -2.48 4.74 4.88
CA THR A 192 -1.21 4.92 4.19
C THR A 192 -1.40 4.84 2.68
N GLN A 193 -2.11 3.84 2.16
CA GLN A 193 -2.34 3.66 0.72
C GLN A 193 -3.26 4.72 0.12
N LEU A 194 -4.27 5.19 0.87
CA LEU A 194 -5.10 6.30 0.41
C LEU A 194 -4.26 7.56 0.20
N ILE A 195 -3.44 7.94 1.18
CA ILE A 195 -2.64 9.16 1.10
C ILE A 195 -1.52 8.99 0.05
N THR A 196 -0.72 7.94 0.17
CA THR A 196 0.49 7.77 -0.63
C THR A 196 0.19 7.35 -2.06
N SER A 197 -0.63 6.31 -2.25
CA SER A 197 -0.85 5.73 -3.58
C SER A 197 -2.05 6.33 -4.32
N ILE A 198 -3.17 6.61 -3.66
CA ILE A 198 -4.37 7.08 -4.37
C ILE A 198 -4.31 8.58 -4.60
N ILE A 199 -3.88 9.37 -3.61
CA ILE A 199 -3.83 10.84 -3.71
C ILE A 199 -2.49 11.31 -4.28
N LEU A 200 -1.39 11.13 -3.53
CA LEU A 200 -0.11 11.76 -3.87
C LEU A 200 0.51 11.20 -5.15
N ASN A 201 0.60 9.87 -5.29
CA ASN A 201 1.17 9.28 -6.51
C ASN A 201 0.39 9.66 -7.77
N THR A 202 -0.95 9.67 -7.71
CA THR A 202 -1.80 10.09 -8.83
C THR A 202 -1.55 11.55 -9.18
N TYR A 203 -1.50 12.42 -8.17
CA TYR A 203 -1.21 13.84 -8.35
C TYR A 203 0.17 14.07 -8.96
N PHE A 204 1.21 13.38 -8.48
CA PHE A 204 2.57 13.53 -9.01
C PHE A 204 2.74 12.96 -10.41
N LEU A 205 2.01 11.90 -10.77
CA LEU A 205 1.97 11.43 -12.15
C LEU A 205 1.30 12.44 -13.09
N TYR A 206 0.26 13.13 -12.63
CA TYR A 206 -0.35 14.22 -13.39
C TYR A 206 0.65 15.38 -13.59
N VAL A 207 1.37 15.78 -12.54
CA VAL A 207 2.39 16.85 -12.63
C VAL A 207 3.55 16.47 -13.55
N LEU A 208 4.01 15.21 -13.49
CA LEU A 208 5.22 14.77 -14.19
C LEU A 208 5.00 14.40 -15.65
N TYR A 209 3.85 13.79 -15.98
CA TYR A 209 3.56 13.28 -17.32
C TYR A 209 2.37 13.97 -18.00
N GLY A 210 1.65 14.86 -17.31
CA GLY A 210 0.46 15.53 -17.86
C GLY A 210 -0.72 14.60 -18.10
N ILE A 211 -0.69 13.37 -17.60
CA ILE A 211 -1.74 12.38 -17.86
C ILE A 211 -2.95 12.68 -16.99
N GLY A 212 -4.12 12.68 -17.61
CA GLY A 212 -5.38 12.94 -16.91
C GLY A 212 -5.53 12.08 -15.66
N ILE A 213 -5.84 12.75 -14.54
CA ILE A 213 -6.17 12.10 -13.26
C ILE A 213 -7.29 11.06 -13.46
N MET A 214 -8.22 11.33 -14.37
CA MET A 214 -9.32 10.43 -14.73
C MET A 214 -8.87 9.09 -15.32
N ILE A 215 -7.64 8.99 -15.86
CA ILE A 215 -7.09 7.74 -16.41
C ILE A 215 -6.35 6.97 -15.32
N THR A 216 -5.55 7.67 -14.52
CA THR A 216 -4.65 7.04 -13.54
C THR A 216 -5.35 6.67 -12.23
N LEU A 217 -6.31 7.49 -11.78
CA LEU A 217 -7.04 7.29 -10.54
C LEU A 217 -7.85 5.98 -10.53
N PRO A 218 -8.59 5.63 -11.60
CA PRO A 218 -9.26 4.33 -11.69
C PRO A 218 -8.32 3.13 -11.51
N ALA A 219 -7.18 3.15 -12.18
CA ALA A 219 -6.16 2.11 -12.09
C ALA A 219 -5.56 2.03 -10.67
N ARG A 220 -5.43 3.17 -9.97
CA ARG A 220 -4.94 3.24 -8.59
C ARG A 220 -5.96 2.73 -7.57
N ILE A 221 -7.25 3.04 -7.73
CA ILE A 221 -8.30 2.47 -6.89
C ILE A 221 -8.32 0.95 -7.06
N LEU A 222 -8.30 0.48 -8.31
CA LEU A 222 -8.30 -0.95 -8.64
C LEU A 222 -7.13 -1.68 -7.97
N THR A 223 -5.91 -1.19 -8.14
CA THR A 223 -4.73 -1.83 -7.54
C THR A 223 -4.73 -1.77 -6.03
N ASN A 224 -5.16 -0.66 -5.42
CA ASN A 224 -5.19 -0.54 -3.95
C ASN A 224 -6.30 -1.36 -3.31
N PHE A 225 -7.42 -1.61 -4.00
CA PHE A 225 -8.45 -2.55 -3.55
C PHE A 225 -7.86 -3.92 -3.26
N PHE A 226 -6.94 -4.36 -4.10
CA PHE A 226 -6.21 -5.60 -3.88
C PHE A 226 -5.10 -5.40 -2.84
N MET A 227 -4.16 -4.48 -3.09
CA MET A 227 -2.93 -4.37 -2.32
C MET A 227 -3.13 -4.11 -0.82
N ILE A 228 -4.19 -3.40 -0.41
CA ILE A 228 -4.45 -3.08 1.00
C ILE A 228 -4.67 -4.36 1.85
N PRO A 229 -5.62 -5.25 1.52
CA PRO A 229 -5.75 -6.56 2.17
C PRO A 229 -4.44 -7.35 2.19
N LEU A 230 -3.74 -7.42 1.05
CA LEU A 230 -2.53 -8.23 0.93
C LEU A 230 -1.38 -7.73 1.79
N TYR A 231 -1.10 -6.42 1.77
CA TYR A 231 -0.11 -5.83 2.66
C TYR A 231 -0.50 -6.01 4.12
N SER A 232 -1.80 -5.94 4.45
CA SER A 232 -2.29 -6.13 5.81
C SER A 232 -2.05 -7.54 6.34
N ILE A 233 -2.29 -8.57 5.51
CA ILE A 233 -1.98 -9.95 5.87
C ILE A 233 -0.48 -10.14 6.05
N ILE A 234 0.34 -9.67 5.10
CA ILE A 234 1.79 -9.88 5.15
C ILE A 234 2.38 -9.20 6.38
N ILE A 235 2.02 -7.95 6.63
CA ILE A 235 2.47 -7.19 7.80
C ILE A 235 1.95 -7.83 9.09
N GLY A 236 0.69 -8.26 9.13
CA GLY A 236 0.11 -8.97 10.27
C GLY A 236 0.81 -10.28 10.60
N ALA A 237 1.09 -11.10 9.60
CA ALA A 237 1.83 -12.35 9.76
C ALA A 237 3.23 -12.10 10.31
N ILE A 238 3.96 -11.12 9.74
CA ILE A 238 5.30 -10.76 10.18
C ILE A 238 5.29 -10.23 11.63
N LEU A 239 4.38 -9.30 11.95
CA LEU A 239 4.30 -8.73 13.29
C LEU A 239 3.92 -9.78 14.35
N ASN A 240 3.00 -10.69 14.03
CA ASN A 240 2.63 -11.77 14.95
C ASN A 240 3.78 -12.75 15.18
N ALA A 241 4.55 -13.09 14.14
CA ALA A 241 5.75 -13.93 14.27
C ALA A 241 6.84 -13.26 15.13
N ILE A 242 6.96 -11.93 15.04
CA ILE A 242 7.95 -11.15 15.79
C ILE A 242 7.51 -10.86 17.24
N LYS A 243 6.20 -10.76 17.51
CA LYS A 243 5.64 -10.46 18.85
C LYS A 243 6.11 -11.44 19.94
N GLY A 244 6.40 -12.69 19.58
CA GLY A 244 6.96 -13.69 20.52
C GLY A 244 8.48 -13.55 20.76
N ARG A 245 9.19 -12.76 19.97
CA ARG A 245 10.67 -12.66 19.96
C ARG A 245 11.19 -11.28 20.40
N ILE A 246 10.38 -10.22 20.28
CA ILE A 246 10.74 -8.87 20.71
C ILE A 246 9.91 -8.54 21.95
N LYS A 247 10.52 -8.67 23.14
CA LYS A 247 10.01 -7.98 24.34
C LYS A 247 10.23 -6.49 24.12
N THR A 248 9.17 -5.75 23.83
CA THR A 248 9.10 -4.30 24.06
C THR A 248 9.39 -3.96 25.51
#